data_AF-A0A960RHQ3-F1
#
_entry.id   AF-A0A960RHQ3-F1
#
_cell.length_a   1.000
_cell.length_b   1.000
_cell.length_c   1.000
_cell.angle_alpha   90.00
_cell.angle_beta   90.00
_cell.angle_gamma   90.00
#
_symmetry.space_group_name_H-M   'P 1'
#
loop_
_entity.id
_entity.type
_entity.pdbx_description
1 polymer ?
#
loop_
_entity_poly.entity_id
_entity_poly.type
_entity_poly.pdbx_seq_one_letter_code
_entity_poly.pdbx_strand_id
1 'polypeptide(L)'
;MNHFPIFLRDFLLRLLLCLVLVVAFRFVFGPLFLLSVPFLIAGVAILMAKPFADLFGVGAGSLFYPNSHYDRPQPIYGIPTARRKEGQFEEALLGFHQITAEHPQEVPAWIQLVDIAANDLNDLPRAKAYFQSGLNHLNAEADRNRLTNACAPWLKRQDKAELTPPETTGPRPKPITIKPER
;
A
#
# COMPACT_ATOMS: atom_id res chain seq x y z
N MET A 1 -18.70 14.98 5.35
CA MET A 1 -18.44 16.44 5.45
C MET A 1 -19.30 17.11 6.53
N ASN A 2 -19.42 16.54 7.75
CA ASN A 2 -20.26 17.09 8.83
C ASN A 2 -19.52 17.37 10.16
N HIS A 3 -18.18 17.34 10.20
CA HIS A 3 -17.39 17.55 11.44
C HIS A 3 -17.06 19.02 11.75
N PHE A 4 -17.24 19.92 10.78
CA PHE A 4 -16.92 21.35 10.92
C PHE A 4 -17.73 22.11 12.00
N PRO A 5 -19.06 21.89 12.18
CA PRO A 5 -19.83 22.69 13.14
C PRO A 5 -19.54 22.31 14.60
N ILE A 6 -19.11 21.07 14.87
CA ILE A 6 -18.77 20.61 16.23
C ILE A 6 -17.47 21.27 16.69
N PHE A 7 -16.48 21.31 15.81
CA PHE A 7 -15.19 21.97 16.08
C PHE A 7 -15.37 23.46 16.36
N LEU A 8 -16.16 24.15 15.53
CA LEU A 8 -16.40 25.58 15.67
C LEU A 8 -17.12 25.93 16.99
N ARG A 9 -18.11 25.11 17.40
CA ARG A 9 -18.83 25.29 18.66
C ARG A 9 -17.91 25.13 19.88
N ASP A 10 -17.11 24.08 19.89
CA ASP A 10 -16.22 23.79 21.02
C ASP A 10 -15.09 24.84 21.12
N PHE A 11 -14.64 25.37 19.98
CA PHE A 11 -13.70 26.48 19.92
C PHE A 11 -14.32 27.78 20.48
N LEU A 12 -15.54 28.12 20.07
CA LEU A 12 -16.26 29.31 20.53
C LEU A 12 -16.56 29.26 22.03
N LEU A 13 -16.99 28.11 22.55
CA LEU A 13 -17.24 27.92 23.99
C LEU A 13 -15.97 28.13 24.83
N ARG A 14 -14.84 27.58 24.37
CA ARG A 14 -13.55 27.74 25.07
C ARG A 14 -13.06 29.18 25.01
N LEU A 15 -13.23 29.86 23.88
CA LEU A 15 -12.89 31.28 23.73
C LEU A 15 -13.74 32.16 24.65
N LEU A 16 -15.05 31.91 24.71
CA LEU A 16 -15.98 32.64 25.58
C LEU A 16 -15.65 32.41 27.06
N LEU A 17 -15.42 31.15 27.46
CA LEU A 17 -15.01 30.81 28.83
C LEU A 17 -13.68 31.50 29.21
N CYS A 18 -12.72 31.55 28.28
CA CYS A 18 -11.45 32.24 28.50
C CYS A 18 -11.67 33.74 28.71
N LEU A 19 -12.50 34.38 27.89
CA LEU A 19 -12.83 35.81 28.03
C LEU A 19 -13.51 36.10 29.36
N VAL A 20 -14.46 35.26 29.79
CA VAL A 20 -15.13 35.39 31.10
C VAL A 20 -14.13 35.25 32.25
N LEU A 21 -13.23 34.27 32.20
CA LEU A 21 -12.19 34.09 33.22
C LEU A 21 -11.24 35.28 33.29
N VAL A 22 -10.87 35.85 32.14
CA VAL A 22 -10.03 37.04 32.07
C VAL A 22 -10.72 38.25 32.71
N VAL A 23 -12.00 38.47 32.41
CA VAL A 23 -12.78 39.56 32.99
C VAL A 23 -13.01 39.37 34.49
N ALA A 24 -13.33 38.15 34.93
CA ALA A 24 -13.49 37.83 36.36
C ALA A 24 -12.17 38.02 37.13
N PHE A 25 -11.05 37.58 36.56
CA PHE A 25 -9.74 37.73 37.16
C PHE A 25 -9.32 39.20 37.26
N ARG A 26 -9.61 40.02 36.24
CA ARG A 26 -9.42 41.48 36.28
C ARG A 26 -10.19 42.14 37.42
N PHE A 27 -11.42 41.69 37.68
CA PHE A 27 -12.27 42.23 38.73
C PHE A 27 -11.76 41.88 40.13
N VAL A 28 -11.24 40.66 40.32
CA VAL A 28 -10.72 40.19 41.62
C VAL A 28 -9.33 40.76 41.94
N PHE A 29 -8.45 40.92 40.94
CA PHE A 29 -7.04 41.28 41.14
C PHE A 29 -6.67 42.72 40.71
N GLY A 30 -7.69 43.61 40.63
CA GLY A 30 -7.63 44.98 40.08
C GLY A 30 -6.30 45.75 40.21
N PRO A 31 -5.71 45.95 41.40
CA PRO A 31 -4.50 46.78 41.54
C PRO A 31 -3.17 46.04 41.27
N LEU A 32 -3.17 44.71 41.12
CA LEU A 32 -1.97 43.87 40.86
C LEU A 32 -1.84 43.48 39.39
N PHE A 33 -2.45 44.28 38.51
CA PHE A 33 -2.61 44.02 37.08
C PHE A 33 -1.31 43.61 36.38
N LEU A 34 -0.19 44.27 36.67
CA LEU A 34 1.11 44.05 36.02
C LEU A 34 1.71 42.66 36.29
N LEU A 35 1.48 42.09 37.48
CA LEU A 35 2.03 40.78 37.86
C LEU A 35 1.18 39.62 37.30
N SER A 36 -0.08 39.89 36.96
CA SER A 36 -1.02 38.90 36.43
C SER A 36 -0.95 38.66 34.92
N VAL A 37 -0.38 39.59 34.16
CA VAL A 37 -0.26 39.50 32.69
C VAL A 37 0.46 38.22 32.22
N PRO A 38 1.63 37.82 32.76
CA PRO A 38 2.32 36.63 32.27
C PRO A 38 1.54 35.32 32.52
N PHE A 39 0.82 35.22 33.64
CA PHE A 39 -0.02 34.05 33.92
C PHE A 39 -1.21 33.94 32.97
N LEU A 40 -1.78 35.07 32.58
CA LEU A 40 -2.89 35.15 31.64
C LEU A 40 -2.42 34.77 30.22
N ILE A 41 -1.27 35.27 29.79
CA ILE A 41 -0.65 34.89 28.51
C ILE A 41 -0.34 33.39 28.50
N ALA A 42 0.24 32.84 29.57
CA ALA A 42 0.54 31.42 29.67
C ALA A 42 -0.74 30.55 29.64
N GLY A 43 -1.79 30.96 30.37
CA GLY A 43 -3.08 30.27 30.37
C GLY A 43 -3.75 30.24 29.00
N VAL A 44 -3.74 31.38 28.29
CA VAL A 44 -4.27 31.48 26.92
C VAL A 44 -3.44 30.63 25.97
N ALA A 45 -2.11 30.66 26.07
CA ALA A 45 -1.21 29.88 25.23
C ALA A 45 -1.43 28.37 25.39
N ILE A 46 -1.59 27.87 26.63
CA ILE A 46 -1.85 26.45 26.90
C ILE A 46 -3.23 26.03 26.37
N LEU A 47 -4.26 26.87 26.54
CA LEU A 47 -5.60 26.57 26.05
C LEU A 47 -5.68 26.57 24.52
N MET A 48 -4.96 27.49 23.88
CA MET A 48 -4.88 27.62 22.43
C MET A 48 -3.88 26.66 21.79
N ALA A 49 -2.99 26.03 22.55
CA ALA A 49 -1.99 25.11 22.02
C ALA A 49 -2.61 23.97 21.19
N LYS A 50 -3.75 23.42 21.61
CA LYS A 50 -4.42 22.33 20.90
C LYS A 50 -5.01 22.74 19.54
N PRO A 51 -5.89 23.77 19.44
CA PRO A 51 -6.41 24.18 18.14
C PRO A 51 -5.32 24.73 17.22
N PHE A 52 -4.25 25.34 17.76
CA PHE A 52 -3.10 25.78 16.97
C PHE A 52 -2.28 24.59 16.47
N ALA A 53 -2.05 23.58 17.31
CA ALA A 53 -1.39 22.34 16.90
C ALA A 53 -2.20 21.60 15.82
N ASP A 54 -3.53 21.58 15.92
CA ASP A 54 -4.39 21.00 14.89
C ASP A 54 -4.33 21.81 13.58
N LEU A 55 -4.32 23.15 13.65
CA LEU A 55 -4.25 24.03 12.47
C LEU A 55 -2.91 23.91 11.71
N PHE A 56 -1.79 23.85 12.43
CA PHE A 56 -0.46 23.73 11.83
C PHE A 56 -0.06 22.28 11.54
N GLY A 57 -0.56 21.32 12.31
CA GLY A 57 -0.28 19.89 12.15
C GLY A 57 -0.92 19.30 10.90
N VAL A 58 -2.16 19.68 10.58
CA VAL A 58 -2.86 19.15 9.40
C VAL A 58 -2.31 19.75 8.09
N GLY A 59 -1.90 21.02 8.10
CA GLY A 59 -1.35 21.70 6.91
C GLY A 59 0.07 21.25 6.55
N ALA A 60 0.99 21.21 7.51
CA ALA A 60 2.37 20.80 7.25
C ALA A 60 2.50 19.27 7.13
N GLY A 61 1.79 18.52 7.98
CA GLY A 61 1.85 17.06 7.99
C GLY A 61 1.36 16.43 6.68
N SER A 62 0.30 16.96 6.08
CA SER A 62 -0.25 16.41 4.83
C SER A 62 0.59 16.74 3.58
N LEU A 63 1.39 17.81 3.62
CA LEU A 63 2.31 18.17 2.54
C LEU A 63 3.56 17.25 2.53
N PHE A 64 4.06 16.90 3.72
CA PHE A 64 5.23 16.03 3.86
C PHE A 64 4.87 14.53 3.92
N TYR A 65 3.67 14.18 4.40
CA TYR A 65 3.16 12.82 4.50
C TYR A 65 1.68 12.78 4.06
N PRO A 66 1.39 12.63 2.76
CA PRO A 66 0.03 12.49 2.27
C PRO A 66 -0.60 11.22 2.87
N ASN A 67 -1.56 11.42 3.77
CA ASN A 67 -2.14 10.40 4.63
C ASN A 67 -3.21 9.53 3.92
N SER A 68 -3.01 9.21 2.64
CA SER A 68 -4.00 8.50 1.79
C SER A 68 -3.93 6.97 1.88
N HIS A 69 -3.02 6.41 2.68
CA HIS A 69 -2.76 4.96 2.74
C HIS A 69 -3.37 4.23 3.94
N TYR A 70 -4.00 4.92 4.89
CA TYR A 70 -4.45 4.31 6.15
C TYR A 70 -5.93 3.90 6.20
N ASP A 71 -6.73 4.21 5.19
CA ASP A 71 -8.18 3.89 5.19
C ASP A 71 -8.53 2.49 4.64
N ARG A 72 -7.55 1.69 4.22
CA ARG A 72 -7.79 0.31 3.76
C ARG A 72 -7.15 -0.70 4.71
N PRO A 73 -7.87 -1.74 5.15
CA PRO A 73 -7.26 -2.82 5.91
C PRO A 73 -6.10 -3.40 5.08
N GLN A 74 -4.91 -3.42 5.66
CA GLN A 74 -3.72 -3.87 4.94
C GLN A 74 -3.77 -5.40 4.77
N PRO A 75 -3.46 -5.93 3.58
CA PRO A 75 -3.44 -7.37 3.35
C PRO A 75 -2.41 -8.07 4.23
N ILE A 76 -2.79 -9.23 4.80
CA ILE A 76 -1.93 -10.00 5.69
C ILE A 76 -1.03 -10.94 4.88
N TYR A 77 0.22 -10.52 4.65
CA TYR A 77 1.21 -11.30 3.89
C TYR A 77 1.91 -12.41 4.69
N GLY A 78 1.80 -12.41 6.02
CA GLY A 78 2.60 -13.29 6.88
C GLY A 78 2.39 -14.79 6.63
N ILE A 79 1.14 -15.20 6.42
CA ILE A 79 0.79 -16.62 6.22
C ILE A 79 1.34 -17.16 4.89
N PRO A 80 1.02 -16.58 3.71
CA PRO A 80 1.51 -17.12 2.45
C PRO A 80 3.03 -17.01 2.30
N THR A 81 3.66 -15.98 2.87
CA THR A 81 5.12 -15.87 2.88
C THR A 81 5.79 -16.93 3.75
N ALA A 82 5.20 -17.29 4.89
CA ALA A 82 5.69 -18.40 5.71
C ALA A 82 5.58 -19.74 4.95
N ARG A 83 4.42 -20.02 4.32
CA ARG A 83 4.21 -21.22 3.50
C ARG A 83 5.24 -21.34 2.37
N ARG A 84 5.52 -20.23 1.68
CA ARG A 84 6.57 -20.20 0.64
C ARG A 84 7.94 -20.59 1.21
N LYS A 85 8.32 -20.06 2.37
CA LYS A 85 9.60 -20.37 3.03
C LYS A 85 9.69 -21.83 3.49
N GLU A 86 8.56 -22.44 3.83
CA GLU A 86 8.45 -23.87 4.17
C GLU A 86 8.47 -24.79 2.93
N GLY A 87 8.55 -24.24 1.72
CA GLY A 87 8.50 -25.00 0.46
C GLY A 87 7.09 -25.43 0.04
N GLN A 88 6.06 -24.97 0.76
CA GLN A 88 4.65 -25.23 0.49
C GLN A 88 4.13 -24.23 -0.55
N PHE A 89 4.61 -24.38 -1.78
CA PHE A 89 4.40 -23.39 -2.84
C PHE A 89 2.95 -23.31 -3.32
N GLU A 90 2.23 -24.42 -3.38
CA GLU A 90 0.82 -24.42 -3.80
C GLU A 90 -0.06 -23.75 -2.72
N GLU A 91 0.19 -24.01 -1.45
CA GLU A 91 -0.49 -23.35 -0.33
C GLU A 91 -0.15 -21.85 -0.28
N ALA A 92 1.09 -21.49 -0.58
CA ALA A 92 1.50 -20.10 -0.71
C ALA A 92 0.74 -19.39 -1.85
N LEU A 93 0.64 -20.04 -3.03
CA LEU A 93 -0.15 -19.52 -4.15
C LEU A 93 -1.60 -19.30 -3.76
N LEU A 94 -2.22 -20.25 -3.05
CA LEU A 94 -3.61 -20.10 -2.57
C LEU A 94 -3.77 -18.88 -1.67
N GLY A 95 -2.85 -18.67 -0.73
CA GLY A 95 -2.89 -17.49 0.15
C GLY A 95 -2.69 -16.17 -0.60
N PHE A 96 -1.78 -16.12 -1.59
CA PHE A 96 -1.63 -14.93 -2.42
C PHE A 96 -2.82 -14.70 -3.35
N HIS A 97 -3.50 -15.75 -3.83
CA HIS A 97 -4.75 -15.64 -4.60
C HIS A 97 -5.89 -15.05 -3.76
N GLN A 98 -5.98 -15.41 -2.48
CA GLN A 98 -6.96 -14.80 -1.58
C GLN A 98 -6.68 -13.30 -1.42
N ILE A 99 -5.41 -12.92 -1.25
CA ILE A 99 -5.02 -11.51 -1.17
C ILE A 99 -5.37 -10.76 -2.46
N THR A 100 -5.12 -11.31 -3.64
CA THR A 100 -5.49 -10.64 -4.90
C THR A 100 -7.00 -10.61 -5.15
N ALA A 101 -7.76 -11.56 -4.60
CA ALA A 101 -9.22 -11.54 -4.66
C ALA A 101 -9.81 -10.45 -3.76
N GLU A 102 -9.31 -10.29 -2.53
CA GLU A 102 -9.75 -9.27 -1.57
C GLU A 102 -9.22 -7.88 -1.92
N HIS A 103 -7.99 -7.82 -2.45
CA HIS A 103 -7.25 -6.61 -2.75
C HIS A 103 -6.66 -6.66 -4.18
N PRO A 104 -7.48 -6.56 -5.23
CA PRO A 104 -7.03 -6.74 -6.62
C PRO A 104 -6.03 -5.68 -7.11
N GLN A 105 -5.93 -4.53 -6.43
CA GLN A 105 -4.98 -3.46 -6.75
C GLN A 105 -3.60 -3.65 -6.09
N GLU A 106 -3.40 -4.70 -5.29
CA GLU A 106 -2.15 -4.94 -4.58
C GLU A 106 -1.10 -5.57 -5.49
N VAL A 107 -0.26 -4.71 -6.08
CA VAL A 107 0.87 -5.11 -6.93
C VAL A 107 1.78 -6.17 -6.27
N PRO A 108 2.16 -6.06 -4.98
CA PRO A 108 3.06 -7.03 -4.38
C PRO A 108 2.51 -8.46 -4.39
N ALA A 109 1.20 -8.65 -4.22
CA ALA A 109 0.58 -9.98 -4.26
C ALA A 109 0.67 -10.61 -5.65
N TRP A 110 0.41 -9.84 -6.71
CA TRP A 110 0.58 -10.29 -8.09
C TRP A 110 2.03 -10.66 -8.41
N ILE A 111 3.00 -9.87 -7.93
CA ILE A 111 4.44 -10.18 -8.10
C ILE A 111 4.76 -11.53 -7.46
N GLN A 112 4.27 -11.80 -6.25
CA GLN A 112 4.54 -13.07 -5.55
C GLN A 112 3.93 -14.27 -6.27
N LEU A 113 2.72 -14.15 -6.82
CA LEU A 113 2.11 -15.23 -7.63
C LEU A 113 2.98 -15.58 -8.84
N VAL A 114 3.45 -14.56 -9.58
CA VAL A 114 4.31 -14.76 -10.75
C VAL A 114 5.65 -15.35 -10.33
N ASP A 115 6.26 -14.81 -9.28
CA ASP A 115 7.58 -15.22 -8.79
C ASP A 115 7.59 -16.67 -8.32
N ILE A 116 6.60 -17.08 -7.53
CA ILE A 116 6.47 -18.48 -7.07
C ILE A 116 6.27 -19.42 -8.25
N ALA A 117 5.34 -19.10 -9.16
CA ALA A 117 5.09 -19.94 -10.33
C ALA A 117 6.33 -20.06 -11.23
N ALA A 118 7.04 -18.96 -11.47
CA ALA A 118 8.19 -18.91 -12.37
C ALA A 118 9.47 -19.50 -11.77
N ASN A 119 9.77 -19.21 -10.52
CA ASN A 119 11.07 -19.52 -9.92
C ASN A 119 11.03 -20.73 -8.99
N ASP A 120 9.95 -20.89 -8.21
CA ASP A 120 9.85 -22.00 -7.25
C ASP A 120 9.24 -23.26 -7.89
N LEU A 121 8.21 -23.09 -8.72
CA LEU A 121 7.54 -24.19 -9.43
C LEU A 121 8.05 -24.43 -10.85
N ASN A 122 8.80 -23.47 -11.42
CA ASN A 122 9.30 -23.50 -12.80
C ASN A 122 8.18 -23.70 -13.87
N ASP A 123 6.96 -23.24 -13.57
CA ASP A 123 5.78 -23.30 -14.43
C ASP A 123 5.59 -21.93 -15.12
N LEU A 124 6.31 -21.75 -16.24
CA LEU A 124 6.27 -20.53 -17.03
C LEU A 124 4.86 -20.22 -17.60
N PRO A 125 4.09 -21.19 -18.12
CA PRO A 125 2.71 -20.95 -18.55
C PRO A 125 1.84 -20.37 -17.43
N ARG A 126 1.91 -20.94 -16.22
CA ARG A 126 1.12 -20.48 -15.08
C ARG A 126 1.56 -19.09 -14.60
N ALA A 127 2.87 -18.83 -14.58
CA ALA A 127 3.41 -17.50 -14.30
C ALA A 127 2.90 -16.44 -15.28
N LYS A 128 2.83 -16.76 -16.58
CA LYS A 128 2.28 -15.88 -17.62
C LYS A 128 0.81 -15.56 -17.39
N ALA A 129 0.01 -16.57 -17.02
CA ALA A 129 -1.40 -16.37 -16.70
C ALA A 129 -1.59 -15.41 -15.51
N TYR A 130 -0.78 -15.54 -14.46
CA TYR A 130 -0.83 -14.61 -13.31
C TYR A 130 -0.37 -13.20 -13.67
N PHE A 131 0.67 -13.07 -14.48
CA PHE A 131 1.15 -11.77 -14.95
C PHE A 131 0.08 -11.03 -15.76
N GLN A 132 -0.56 -11.71 -16.71
CA GLN A 132 -1.67 -11.16 -17.50
C GLN A 132 -2.88 -10.81 -16.62
N SER A 133 -3.22 -11.67 -15.67
CA SER A 133 -4.30 -11.41 -14.71
C SER A 133 -4.01 -10.15 -13.89
N GLY A 134 -2.79 -9.97 -13.42
CA GLY A 134 -2.37 -8.75 -12.72
C GLY A 134 -2.51 -7.50 -13.58
N LEU A 135 -2.05 -7.52 -14.83
CA LEU A 135 -2.20 -6.39 -15.75
C LEU A 135 -3.66 -6.00 -16.01
N ASN A 136 -4.57 -6.99 -16.03
CA ASN A 136 -6.00 -6.76 -16.25
C ASN A 136 -6.70 -6.17 -15.01
N HIS A 137 -6.24 -6.49 -13.80
CA HIS A 137 -6.84 -5.99 -12.56
C HIS A 137 -6.25 -4.65 -12.11
N LEU A 138 -4.98 -4.38 -12.40
CA LEU A 138 -4.31 -3.15 -12.02
C LEU A 138 -4.76 -1.98 -12.91
N ASN A 139 -5.51 -1.04 -12.32
CA ASN A 139 -6.09 0.09 -13.04
C ASN A 139 -5.07 1.20 -13.32
N ALA A 140 -4.16 1.44 -12.38
CA ALA A 140 -3.16 2.48 -12.50
C ALA A 140 -1.99 2.05 -13.40
N GLU A 141 -1.59 2.92 -14.32
CA GLU A 141 -0.44 2.67 -15.19
C GLU A 141 0.86 2.50 -14.40
N ALA A 142 1.04 3.28 -13.34
CA ALA A 142 2.18 3.16 -12.44
C ALA A 142 2.30 1.76 -11.83
N ASP A 143 1.17 1.15 -11.46
CA ASP A 143 1.13 -0.18 -10.86
C ASP A 143 1.39 -1.28 -11.88
N ARG A 144 0.84 -1.16 -13.10
CA ARG A 144 1.17 -2.05 -14.22
C ARG A 144 2.65 -1.98 -14.58
N ASN A 145 3.24 -0.79 -14.58
CA ASN A 145 4.67 -0.58 -14.83
C ASN A 145 5.52 -1.19 -13.72
N ARG A 146 5.10 -1.07 -12.45
CA ARG A 146 5.77 -1.74 -11.33
C ARG A 146 5.76 -3.26 -11.46
N LEU A 147 4.62 -3.86 -11.80
CA LEU A 147 4.51 -5.30 -12.05
C LEU A 147 5.43 -5.72 -13.21
N THR A 148 5.39 -4.98 -14.31
CA THR A 148 6.22 -5.24 -15.51
C THR A 148 7.71 -5.17 -15.19
N ASN A 149 8.14 -4.13 -14.47
CA ASN A 149 9.54 -3.95 -14.10
C ASN A 149 10.03 -5.04 -13.14
N ALA A 150 9.20 -5.44 -12.18
CA ALA A 150 9.53 -6.54 -11.26
C ALA A 150 9.65 -7.88 -11.99
N CYS A 151 8.78 -8.14 -12.97
CA CYS A 151 8.76 -9.38 -13.74
C CYS A 151 9.69 -9.36 -14.97
N ALA A 152 10.37 -8.24 -15.27
CA ALA A 152 11.23 -8.08 -16.44
C ALA A 152 12.33 -9.16 -16.57
N PRO A 153 13.00 -9.61 -15.49
CA PRO A 153 13.99 -10.70 -15.60
C PRO A 153 13.38 -12.03 -16.05
N TRP A 154 12.13 -12.29 -15.67
CA TRP A 154 11.41 -13.49 -16.08
C TRP A 154 10.88 -13.37 -17.51
N LEU A 155 10.33 -12.22 -17.91
CA LEU A 155 9.86 -11.99 -19.29
C LEU A 155 10.96 -12.28 -20.33
N LYS A 156 12.19 -11.83 -20.07
CA LYS A 156 13.36 -12.13 -20.92
C LYS A 156 13.63 -13.63 -21.07
N ARG A 157 13.39 -14.42 -20.02
CA ARG A 157 13.54 -15.89 -20.05
C ARG A 157 12.43 -16.54 -20.88
N GLN A 158 11.20 -16.04 -20.73
CA GLN A 158 10.06 -16.52 -21.52
C GLN A 158 10.25 -16.24 -23.01
N ASP A 159 10.62 -15.01 -23.39
CA ASP A 159 10.83 -14.65 -24.80
C ASP A 159 11.91 -15.53 -25.45
N LYS A 160 13.01 -15.79 -24.72
CA LYS A 160 14.05 -16.71 -25.17
C LYS A 160 13.55 -18.15 -25.32
N ALA A 161 12.73 -18.63 -24.38
CA ALA A 161 12.15 -19.97 -24.44
C ALA A 161 11.18 -20.10 -25.63
N GLU A 162 10.38 -19.07 -25.92
CA GLU A 162 9.44 -19.02 -27.03
C GLU A 162 10.15 -18.90 -28.40
N LEU A 163 11.33 -18.28 -28.44
CA LEU A 163 12.25 -18.22 -29.59
C LEU A 163 12.96 -19.55 -29.88
N THR A 164 12.95 -20.50 -28.95
CA THR A 164 13.53 -21.83 -29.18
C THR A 164 12.40 -22.72 -29.67
N PRO A 165 12.38 -23.15 -30.95
CA PRO A 165 11.31 -24.03 -31.45
C PRO A 165 11.23 -25.27 -30.55
N PRO A 166 10.04 -25.85 -30.32
CA PRO A 166 9.93 -27.07 -29.55
C PRO A 166 10.83 -28.11 -30.22
N GLU A 167 11.95 -28.42 -29.55
CA GLU A 167 12.83 -29.50 -29.97
C GLU A 167 11.95 -30.73 -30.03
N THR A 168 11.73 -31.23 -31.25
CA THR A 168 10.93 -32.41 -31.53
C THR A 168 11.55 -33.59 -30.79
N THR A 169 11.12 -33.79 -29.55
CA THR A 169 11.40 -34.95 -28.69
C THR A 169 10.53 -36.13 -29.13
N GLY A 170 10.30 -36.25 -30.44
CA GLY A 170 9.86 -37.48 -31.07
C GLY A 170 11.10 -38.31 -31.41
N PRO A 171 11.13 -39.62 -31.16
CA PRO A 171 12.23 -40.47 -31.56
C PRO A 171 12.47 -40.30 -33.08
N ARG A 172 13.71 -40.02 -33.50
CA ARG A 172 14.07 -39.98 -34.92
C ARG A 172 13.58 -41.28 -35.57
N PRO A 173 12.72 -41.23 -36.59
CA PRO A 173 12.41 -42.43 -37.36
C PRO A 173 13.74 -42.94 -37.94
N LYS A 174 14.04 -44.22 -37.67
CA LYS A 174 15.22 -44.88 -38.24
C LYS A 174 15.17 -44.72 -39.77
N PRO A 175 16.31 -44.47 -40.44
CA PRO A 175 16.34 -44.37 -41.89
C PRO A 175 15.75 -45.66 -42.49
N ILE A 176 14.67 -45.53 -43.25
CA ILE A 176 14.12 -46.64 -44.01
C ILE A 176 15.13 -46.91 -45.12
N THR A 177 15.95 -47.95 -44.94
CA THR A 177 16.79 -48.49 -46.00
C THR A 177 15.86 -49.11 -47.04
N ILE A 178 15.54 -48.34 -48.09
CA ILE A 178 14.85 -48.88 -49.26
C ILE A 178 15.87 -49.75 -50.01
N LYS A 179 15.73 -51.06 -49.86
CA LYS A 179 16.52 -52.05 -50.60
C LYS A 179 16.04 -52.04 -52.05
N PRO A 180 16.92 -51.83 -53.06
CA PRO A 180 16.51 -51.90 -54.45
C PRO A 180 16.17 -53.36 -54.78
N GLU A 181 14.92 -53.59 -55.17
CA GLU A 181 14.45 -54.85 -55.73
C GLU A 181 15.10 -55.01 -57.12
N ARG A 182 15.77 -56.15 -57.33
CA ARG A 182 16.37 -56.54 -58.62
C ARG A 182 15.37 -57.36 -59.41
#